data_AF-A0A0L8ACQ1-F1
#
_entry.id   AF-A0A0L8ACQ1-F1
#
_cell.length_a   1.000
_cell.length_b   1.000
_cell.length_c   1.000
_cell.angle_alpha   90.00
_cell.angle_beta   90.00
_cell.angle_gamma   90.00
#
_symmetry.space_group_name_H-M   'P 1'
#
loop_
_entity.id
_entity.type
_entity.pdbx_description
1 polymer ?
#
loop_
_entity_poly.entity_id
_entity_poly.type
_entity_poly.pdbx_seq_one_letter_code
_entity_poly.pdbx_strand_id
1 'polypeptide(L)'
;MRESLMVELRAALTLALLLVLAPLRADEAKKQEGAAPCIEVQVNGERIPAWDCLQRKLAPASKTAKSPALPEAERLMRQPGNQLMQYNLEGTRQRMGDAFGRSVVPQRPAR
;
A
#
# COMPACT_ATOMS: atom_id res chain seq x y z
N MET A 1 -44.82 16.34 -26.13
CA MET A 1 -45.21 15.25 -25.22
C MET A 1 -44.30 14.02 -25.30
N ARG A 2 -43.96 13.50 -26.50
CA ARG A 2 -43.12 12.30 -26.66
C ARG A 2 -41.64 12.49 -26.28
N GLU A 3 -41.09 13.69 -26.49
CA GLU A 3 -39.71 14.07 -26.15
C GLU A 3 -39.45 14.09 -24.63
N SER A 4 -40.38 14.63 -23.82
CA SER A 4 -40.24 14.66 -22.36
C SER A 4 -40.22 13.26 -21.73
N LEU A 5 -41.00 12.32 -22.27
CA LEU A 5 -41.03 10.93 -21.82
C LEU A 5 -39.69 10.21 -22.06
N MET A 6 -38.97 10.57 -23.12
CA MET A 6 -37.66 9.96 -23.41
C MET A 6 -36.53 10.51 -22.53
N VAL A 7 -36.64 11.76 -22.07
CA VAL A 7 -35.69 12.36 -21.12
C VAL A 7 -35.80 11.71 -19.75
N GLU A 8 -37.03 11.54 -19.25
CA GLU A 8 -37.31 10.86 -17.97
C GLU A 8 -36.83 9.40 -17.97
N LEU A 9 -37.06 8.68 -19.07
CA LEU A 9 -36.62 7.28 -19.18
C LEU A 9 -35.09 7.14 -19.19
N ARG A 10 -34.38 8.07 -19.84
CA ARG A 10 -32.90 8.10 -19.84
C ARG A 10 -32.36 8.44 -18.45
N ALA A 11 -32.94 9.42 -17.77
CA ALA A 11 -32.56 9.77 -16.41
C ALA A 11 -32.73 8.59 -15.44
N ALA A 12 -33.88 7.90 -15.51
CA ALA A 12 -34.15 6.70 -14.72
C ALA A 12 -33.15 5.56 -15.01
N LEU A 13 -32.81 5.34 -16.28
CA LEU A 13 -31.82 4.33 -16.67
C LEU A 13 -30.42 4.65 -16.14
N THR A 14 -30.00 5.92 -16.21
CA THR A 14 -28.69 6.35 -15.67
C THR A 14 -28.62 6.21 -14.15
N LEU A 15 -29.71 6.52 -13.44
CA LEU A 15 -29.77 6.38 -12.00
C LEU A 15 -29.75 4.89 -11.58
N ALA A 16 -30.48 4.04 -12.30
CA ALA A 16 -30.46 2.60 -12.08
C ALA A 16 -29.07 1.99 -12.33
N LEU A 17 -28.36 2.43 -13.37
CA LEU A 17 -27.01 1.97 -13.66
C LEU A 17 -26.01 2.37 -12.56
N LEU A 18 -26.12 3.60 -12.04
CA LEU A 18 -25.29 4.08 -10.92
C LEU A 18 -25.54 3.28 -9.62
N LEU A 19 -26.79 2.90 -9.35
CA LEU A 19 -27.15 2.12 -8.15
C LEU A 19 -26.63 0.67 -8.20
N VAL A 20 -26.56 0.06 -9.39
CA VAL A 20 -26.06 -1.32 -9.56
C VAL A 20 -24.53 -1.41 -9.47
N LEU A 21 -23.80 -0.34 -9.78
CA LEU A 21 -22.33 -0.29 -9.69
C LEU A 21 -21.80 -0.09 -8.25
N ALA A 22 -22.63 0.35 -7.31
CA ALA A 22 -22.24 0.61 -5.93
C ALA A 22 -21.81 -0.63 -5.11
N PRO A 23 -22.53 -1.77 -5.11
CA PRO A 23 -22.17 -2.90 -4.25
C PRO A 23 -20.85 -3.59 -4.59
N LEU A 24 -20.27 -3.40 -5.79
CA LEU A 24 -19.00 -4.04 -6.16
C LEU A 24 -17.78 -3.44 -5.42
N ARG A 25 -17.91 -2.25 -4.82
CA ARG A 25 -16.85 -1.56 -4.05
C ARG A 25 -16.94 -1.79 -2.54
N ALA A 26 -18.03 -2.37 -2.05
CA ALA A 26 -18.25 -2.58 -0.61
C ALA A 26 -17.55 -3.83 -0.04
N ASP A 27 -17.20 -4.80 -0.91
CA ASP A 27 -16.60 -6.07 -0.48
C ASP A 27 -15.14 -5.89 0.00
N GLU A 28 -14.39 -4.98 -0.63
CA GLU A 28 -13.00 -4.64 -0.26
C GLU A 28 -12.90 -3.96 1.12
N ALA A 29 -13.93 -3.21 1.53
CA ALA A 29 -13.92 -2.49 2.81
C ALA A 29 -14.11 -3.44 4.01
N LYS A 30 -14.88 -4.53 3.86
CA LYS A 30 -15.18 -5.46 4.96
C LYS A 30 -13.98 -6.30 5.40
N LYS A 31 -12.95 -6.47 4.56
CA LYS A 31 -11.77 -7.26 4.95
C LYS A 31 -10.87 -6.54 5.96
N GLN A 32 -11.02 -5.22 6.11
CA GLN A 32 -10.22 -4.41 7.05
C GLN A 32 -10.82 -4.36 8.46
N GLU A 33 -12.11 -4.66 8.63
CA GLU A 33 -12.79 -4.59 9.94
C GLU A 33 -12.38 -5.71 10.93
N GLY A 34 -11.67 -6.74 10.49
CA GLY A 34 -11.29 -7.89 11.32
C GLY A 34 -9.93 -7.81 12.02
N ALA A 35 -9.13 -6.76 11.79
CA ALA A 35 -7.81 -6.64 12.42
C ALA A 35 -7.92 -5.90 13.76
N ALA A 36 -7.77 -6.63 14.87
CA ALA A 36 -7.73 -6.03 16.20
C ALA A 36 -6.74 -4.83 16.25
N PRO A 37 -7.11 -3.71 16.90
CA PRO A 37 -6.22 -2.56 17.02
C PRO A 37 -4.96 -2.95 17.81
N CYS A 38 -3.80 -2.43 17.41
CA CYS A 38 -2.57 -2.61 18.20
C CYS A 38 -2.63 -1.64 19.37
N ILE A 39 -2.73 -2.16 20.59
CA ILE A 39 -2.87 -1.37 21.81
C ILE A 39 -1.55 -1.40 22.58
N GLU A 40 -0.99 -0.23 22.87
CA GLU A 40 0.16 -0.09 23.77
C GLU A 40 -0.33 0.06 25.21
N VAL A 41 0.38 -0.56 26.15
CA VAL A 41 0.04 -0.51 27.58
C VAL A 41 1.21 0.10 28.34
N GLN A 42 0.91 0.96 29.32
CA GLN A 42 1.92 1.49 30.23
C GLN A 42 1.83 0.78 31.58
N VAL A 43 2.94 0.20 32.04
CA VAL A 43 3.04 -0.44 33.36
C VAL A 43 4.17 0.24 34.11
N ASN A 44 3.90 0.77 35.30
CA ASN A 44 4.90 1.44 36.15
C ASN A 44 5.66 2.58 35.43
N GLY A 45 4.99 3.30 34.52
CA GLY A 45 5.60 4.39 33.75
C GLY A 45 6.35 3.94 32.49
N GLU A 46 6.58 2.65 32.32
CA GLU A 46 7.22 2.09 31.12
C GLU A 46 6.18 1.72 30.06
N ARG A 47 6.39 2.18 28.81
CA ARG A 47 5.52 1.85 27.68
C ARG A 47 5.93 0.50 27.10
N ILE A 48 4.99 -0.44 27.13
CA ILE A 48 5.14 -1.77 26.53
C ILE A 48 4.48 -1.72 25.15
N PRO A 49 5.27 -1.67 24.05
CA PRO A 49 4.73 -1.64 22.71
C PRO A 49 4.14 -3.01 22.32
N ALA A 50 3.11 -2.98 21.47
CA ALA A 50 2.44 -4.18 20.97
C ALA A 50 3.23 -4.85 19.84
N TRP A 51 4.44 -5.34 20.13
CA TRP A 51 5.36 -5.89 19.13
C TRP A 51 4.73 -6.94 18.23
N ASP A 52 3.97 -7.90 18.77
CA ASP A 52 3.34 -8.96 17.98
C ASP A 52 2.32 -8.42 16.97
N CYS A 53 1.53 -7.42 17.37
CA CYS A 53 0.55 -6.79 16.50
C CYS A 53 1.23 -5.97 15.40
N LEU A 54 2.25 -5.19 15.77
CA LEU A 54 3.03 -4.39 14.83
C LEU A 54 3.75 -5.28 13.81
N GLN A 55 4.34 -6.39 14.25
CA GLN A 55 5.03 -7.33 13.38
C GLN A 55 4.07 -7.95 12.35
N ARG A 56 2.84 -8.28 12.76
CA ARG A 56 1.80 -8.79 11.85
C ARG A 56 1.35 -7.73 10.83
N LYS A 57 1.23 -6.46 11.23
CA LYS A 57 0.86 -5.36 10.32
C LYS A 57 1.97 -5.01 9.33
N LEU A 58 3.22 -5.15 9.75
CA LEU A 58 4.40 -4.89 8.91
C LEU A 58 4.84 -6.12 8.10
N ALA A 59 4.21 -7.28 8.31
CA ALA A 59 4.55 -8.49 7.59
C ALA A 59 4.35 -8.26 6.08
N PRO A 60 5.30 -8.70 5.23
CA PRO A 60 5.10 -8.65 3.80
C PRO A 60 3.85 -9.46 3.44
N ALA A 61 3.09 -8.99 2.44
CA ALA A 61 1.95 -9.75 1.94
C ALA A 61 2.38 -11.19 1.65
N SER A 62 1.56 -12.15 2.09
CA SER A 62 1.76 -13.56 1.73
C SER A 62 1.95 -13.63 0.23
N LYS A 63 3.02 -14.28 -0.25
CA LYS A 63 3.30 -14.40 -1.68
C LYS A 63 2.09 -15.03 -2.38
N THR A 64 1.20 -14.20 -2.92
CA THR A 64 0.05 -14.65 -3.70
C THR A 64 0.58 -15.33 -4.96
N ALA A 65 -0.18 -16.31 -5.44
CA ALA A 65 0.10 -17.20 -6.57
C ALA A 65 1.16 -16.71 -7.56
N LYS A 66 2.11 -17.60 -7.85
CA LYS A 66 3.21 -17.46 -8.83
C LYS A 66 2.72 -16.61 -10.00
N SER A 67 3.24 -15.38 -10.11
CA SER A 67 2.93 -14.49 -11.23
C SER A 67 3.12 -15.26 -12.53
N PRO A 68 2.33 -14.97 -13.59
CA PRO A 68 2.52 -15.59 -14.91
C PRO A 68 4.01 -15.60 -15.25
N ALA A 69 4.49 -16.65 -15.93
CA ALA A 69 5.89 -16.75 -16.32
C ALA A 69 6.23 -15.62 -17.31
N LEU A 70 6.53 -14.44 -16.75
CA LEU A 70 6.99 -13.29 -17.48
C LEU A 70 8.39 -13.58 -18.02
N PRO A 71 8.74 -13.08 -19.21
CA PRO A 71 10.11 -13.09 -19.69
C PRO A 71 11.07 -12.54 -18.63
N GLU A 72 12.29 -13.07 -18.57
CA GLU A 72 13.26 -12.70 -17.53
C GLU A 72 13.53 -11.20 -17.48
N ALA A 73 13.63 -10.54 -18.62
CA ALA A 73 13.81 -9.08 -18.70
C ALA A 73 12.67 -8.32 -18.01
N GLU A 74 11.42 -8.70 -18.27
CA GLU A 74 10.24 -8.08 -17.67
C GLU A 74 10.19 -8.32 -16.15
N ARG A 75 10.61 -9.51 -15.70
CA ARG A 75 10.73 -9.82 -14.27
C ARG A 75 11.78 -8.94 -13.59
N LEU A 76 12.94 -8.74 -14.22
CA LEU A 76 14.03 -7.94 -13.67
C LEU A 76 13.65 -6.46 -13.58
N MET A 77 12.95 -5.93 -14.59
CA MET A 77 12.44 -4.54 -14.57
C MET A 77 11.39 -4.29 -13.48
N ARG A 78 10.66 -5.33 -13.06
CA ARG A 78 9.65 -5.24 -11.99
C ARG A 78 10.25 -5.40 -10.59
N GLN A 79 11.49 -5.85 -10.46
CA GLN A 79 12.12 -5.98 -9.16
C GLN A 79 12.48 -4.59 -8.60
N PRO A 80 12.23 -4.36 -7.30
CA PRO A 80 12.61 -3.11 -6.68
C PRO A 80 14.14 -2.99 -6.70
N GLY A 81 14.66 -1.82 -7.04
CA GLY A 81 16.10 -1.61 -7.26
C GLY A 81 17.00 -1.97 -6.06
N ASN A 82 16.45 -1.98 -4.84
CA ASN A 82 17.14 -2.44 -3.64
C ASN A 82 17.49 -3.95 -3.66
N GLN A 83 16.72 -4.79 -4.35
CA GLN A 83 17.02 -6.21 -4.54
C GLN A 83 18.08 -6.43 -5.62
N LEU A 84 18.20 -5.48 -6.55
CA LEU A 84 19.15 -5.52 -7.65
C LEU A 84 20.50 -4.86 -7.29
N MET A 85 20.68 -4.43 -6.05
CA MET A 85 21.85 -3.65 -5.61
C MET A 85 22.12 -2.42 -6.48
N GLN A 86 21.07 -1.88 -7.11
CA GLN A 86 21.15 -0.69 -7.94
C GLN A 86 21.17 0.56 -7.06
N TYR A 87 21.73 1.63 -7.62
CA TYR A 87 21.69 2.94 -6.97
C TYR A 87 20.25 3.33 -6.62
N ASN A 88 20.05 3.75 -5.37
CA ASN A 88 18.80 4.29 -4.88
C ASN A 88 19.08 5.63 -4.19
N LEU A 89 18.54 6.71 -4.75
CA LEU A 89 18.69 8.06 -4.21
C LEU A 89 18.15 8.14 -2.78
N GLU A 90 16.96 7.61 -2.52
CA GLU A 90 16.35 7.65 -1.19
C GLU A 90 17.15 6.82 -0.17
N GLY A 91 17.69 5.68 -0.59
CA GLY A 91 18.62 4.89 0.23
C GLY A 91 19.90 5.66 0.56
N THR A 92 20.42 6.42 -0.39
CA THR A 92 21.61 7.25 -0.21
C THR A 92 21.33 8.44 0.71
N ARG A 93 20.21 9.14 0.50
CA ARG A 93 19.74 10.23 1.38
C ARG A 93 19.54 9.75 2.81
N GLN A 94 18.99 8.55 2.99
CA GLN A 94 18.79 7.96 4.31
C GLN A 94 20.09 7.57 5.04
N ARG A 95 21.14 7.18 4.30
CA ARG A 95 22.48 6.90 4.89
C ARG A 95 23.25 8.16 5.18
N MET A 96 23.20 9.13 4.27
CA MET A 96 23.92 10.39 4.40
C MET A 96 23.26 11.32 5.42
N GLY A 97 21.93 11.36 5.50
CA GLY A 97 21.20 12.31 6.32
C GLY A 97 21.58 13.75 5.96
N ASP A 98 21.93 14.54 6.96
CA ASP A 98 22.35 15.94 6.79
C ASP A 98 23.69 16.08 6.06
N ALA A 99 24.45 15.00 5.91
CA ALA A 99 25.70 14.97 5.17
C ALA A 99 25.50 14.91 3.64
N PHE A 100 24.26 14.72 3.16
CA PHE A 100 23.98 14.56 1.73
C PHE A 100 24.36 15.82 0.95
N GLY A 101 25.28 15.69 0.00
CA GLY A 101 25.81 16.81 -0.79
C GLY A 101 26.82 17.69 -0.05
N ARG A 102 27.20 17.36 1.19
CA ARG A 102 28.14 18.15 2.03
C ARG A 102 29.38 17.37 2.45
N SER A 103 29.32 16.03 2.49
CA SER A 103 30.42 15.16 2.92
C SER A 103 30.43 13.86 2.12
N VAL A 104 31.58 13.18 2.11
CA VAL A 104 31.74 11.82 1.58
C VAL A 104 31.54 10.74 2.65
N VAL A 105 31.49 11.13 3.92
CA VAL A 105 31.29 10.23 5.06
C VAL A 105 29.81 10.23 5.45
N PRO A 106 29.13 9.06 5.47
CA PRO A 106 27.72 8.99 5.84
C PRO A 106 27.52 9.19 7.35
N GLN A 107 26.37 9.78 7.72
CA GLN A 107 25.98 9.95 9.13
C GLN A 107 25.61 8.61 9.79
N ARG A 108 25.04 7.67 9.02
CA ARG A 108 24.81 6.31 9.50
C ARG A 108 25.91 5.36 9.04
N PRO A 109 26.49 4.55 9.94
CA PRO A 109 27.45 3.51 9.59
C PRO A 109 26.89 2.54 8.55
N ALA A 110 27.79 1.97 7.74
CA ALA A 110 27.43 0.82 6.94
C ALA A 110 27.13 -0.37 7.88
N ARG A 111 25.96 -0.98 7.70
CA ARG A 111 25.69 -2.31 8.24
C ARG A 111 26.44 -3.36 7.45
#